data_AF-A0A965J6R2-F1
#
_entry.id   AF-A0A965J6R2-F1
#
_cell.length_a   1.000
_cell.length_b   1.000
_cell.length_c   1.000
_cell.angle_alpha   90.00
_cell.angle_beta   90.00
_cell.angle_gamma   90.00
#
_symmetry.space_group_name_H-M   'P 1'
#
loop_
_entity.id
_entity.type
_entity.pdbx_description
1 polymer ?
#
loop_
_entity_poly.entity_id
_entity_poly.type
_entity_poly.pdbx_seq_one_letter_code
_entity_poly.pdbx_strand_id
1 'polypeptide(L)' 'MKNKWALITGASSGIGKELALIHANKGGNLVLLARREKELQELRGQIIESF' A
#
# COMPACT_ATOMS: atom_id res chain seq x y z
N MET A 1 5.40 11.83 -0.65
CA MET A 1 4.09 12.05 -1.28
C MET A 1 3.12 12.68 -0.29
N LYS A 2 3.57 13.59 0.59
CA LYS A 2 2.75 14.15 1.67
C LYS A 2 1.40 14.67 1.13
N ASN A 3 0.31 14.16 1.70
CA ASN A 3 -1.09 14.47 1.35
C ASN A 3 -1.52 14.13 -0.09
N LYS A 4 -0.72 13.38 -0.86
CA LYS A 4 -1.10 12.90 -2.19
C LYS A 4 -1.69 11.50 -2.12
N TRP A 5 -2.73 11.27 -2.91
CA TRP A 5 -3.35 9.95 -3.09
C TRP A 5 -2.65 9.16 -4.20
N ALA A 6 -2.49 7.85 -4.00
CA ALA A 6 -2.11 6.91 -5.04
C ALA A 6 -3.05 5.70 -5.07
N LEU A 7 -3.50 5.34 -6.27
CA LEU A 7 -4.19 4.09 -6.55
C LEU A 7 -3.17 3.06 -7.03
N ILE A 8 -3.01 1.98 -6.27
CA ILE A 8 -2.05 0.93 -6.61
C ILE A 8 -2.79 -0.38 -6.89
N THR A 9 -2.80 -0.79 -8.16
CA THR A 9 -3.31 -2.09 -8.59
C THR A 9 -2.23 -3.16 -8.49
N GLY A 10 -2.60 -4.40 -8.17
CA GLY A 10 -1.64 -5.47 -7.93
C GLY A 10 -0.86 -5.32 -6.62
N ALA A 11 -1.40 -4.57 -5.65
CA ALA A 11 -0.70 -4.20 -4.41
C ALA A 11 -0.33 -5.40 -3.52
N SER A 12 -0.98 -6.55 -3.67
CA SER A 12 -0.78 -7.74 -2.81
C SER A 12 0.65 -8.30 -2.79
N SER A 13 1.52 -8.01 -3.77
CA SER A 13 2.90 -8.53 -3.79
C SER A 13 3.82 -7.77 -4.76
N GLY A 14 5.10 -8.12 -4.73
CA GLY A 14 6.09 -7.67 -5.71
C GLY A 14 6.18 -6.14 -5.76
N ILE A 15 6.31 -5.60 -6.97
CA ILE A 15 6.48 -4.15 -7.18
C ILE A 15 5.32 -3.33 -6.61
N GLY A 16 4.07 -3.80 -6.77
CA GLY A 16 2.90 -3.10 -6.23
C GLY A 16 2.96 -2.94 -4.71
N LYS A 17 3.41 -3.98 -3.99
CA LYS A 17 3.61 -3.95 -2.54
C LYS A 17 4.68 -2.93 -2.15
N GLU A 18 5.85 -2.98 -2.79
CA GLU A 18 6.95 -2.08 -2.48
C GLU A 18 6.61 -0.61 -2.77
N LEU A 19 5.91 -0.35 -3.87
CA LEU A 19 5.43 1.00 -4.19
C LEU A 19 4.45 1.54 -3.13
N ALA A 20 3.58 0.69 -2.60
CA ALA A 20 2.68 1.08 -1.51
C ALA A 20 3.45 1.47 -0.25
N LEU A 21 4.43 0.66 0.15
CA LEU A 21 5.27 0.94 1.32
C LEU A 21 6.08 2.23 1.16
N ILE A 22 6.70 2.45 -0.01
CA ILE A 22 7.46 3.67 -0.30
C ILE A 22 6.56 4.91 -0.27
N HIS A 23 5.34 4.81 -0.83
CA HIS A 23 4.40 5.93 -0.86
C HIS A 23 3.89 6.26 0.55
N ALA A 24 3.55 5.24 1.35
CA ALA A 24 3.14 5.38 2.75
C ALA A 24 4.24 6.03 3.61
N ASN A 25 5.47 5.51 3.53
CA ASN A 25 6.64 6.06 4.25
C ASN A 25 6.86 7.56 3.94
N LYS A 26 6.56 7.99 2.71
CA LYS A 26 6.63 9.40 2.32
C LYS A 26 5.38 10.22 2.69
N GLY A 27 4.54 9.74 3.62
CA GLY A 27 3.34 10.39 4.15
C GLY A 27 2.18 10.51 3.16
N GLY A 28 2.09 9.61 2.19
CA GLY A 28 1.04 9.61 1.17
C GLY A 28 -0.17 8.75 1.53
N ASN A 29 -1.34 9.14 1.02
CA ASN A 29 -2.58 8.37 1.15
C ASN A 29 -2.66 7.29 0.06
N LEU A 30 -3.28 6.15 0.37
CA LEU A 30 -3.29 4.98 -0.51
C LEU A 30 -4.69 4.42 -0.72
N VAL A 31 -4.95 3.97 -1.94
CA VAL A 31 -6.03 3.03 -2.28
C VAL A 31 -5.37 1.79 -2.90
N LEU A 32 -5.58 0.63 -2.30
CA LEU A 32 -4.93 -0.62 -2.69
C LEU A 32 -5.94 -1.56 -3.35
N LEU A 33 -5.60 -2.10 -4.51
CA LEU A 33 -6.41 -3.06 -5.26
C LEU A 33 -5.59 -4.32 -5.58
N ALA A 34 -6.12 -5.50 -5.25
CA ALA A 34 -5.58 -6.78 -5.66
C ALA A 34 -6.63 -7.89 -5.59
N ARG A 35 -6.37 -9.03 -6.25
CA ARG A 35 -7.27 -10.20 -6.26
C ARG A 35 -7.17 -11.06 -5.00
N ARG A 36 -6.06 -10.97 -4.27
CA ARG A 36 -5.78 -11.81 -3.11
C ARG A 36 -5.98 -10.99 -1.85
N GLU A 37 -7.10 -11.23 -1.18
CA GLU A 37 -7.55 -10.43 -0.04
C GLU A 37 -6.64 -10.57 1.17
N LYS A 38 -6.20 -11.79 1.50
CA LYS A 38 -5.36 -12.06 2.67
C LYS A 38 -4.07 -11.22 2.63
N GLU A 39 -3.30 -11.30 1.55
CA GLU A 39 -2.07 -10.54 1.39
C GLU A 39 -2.31 -9.02 1.34
N LEU A 40 -3.48 -8.59 0.83
CA LEU A 40 -3.87 -7.18 0.83
C LEU A 40 -4.14 -6.67 2.25
N GLN A 41 -4.80 -7.49 3.09
CA GLN A 41 -5.04 -7.18 4.49
C GLN A 41 -3.74 -7.19 5.31
N GLU A 42 -2.84 -8.14 5.04
CA GLU A 42 -1.50 -8.15 5.65
C GLU A 42 -0.71 -6.87 5.30
N LEU A 43 -0.72 -6.45 4.03
CA LEU A 43 -0.10 -5.19 3.62
C LEU A 43 -0.76 -3.98 4.29
N ARG A 44 -2.09 -3.95 4.37
CA ARG A 44 -2.81 -2.89 5.09
C ARG A 44 -2.38 -2.82 6.56
N GLY A 45 -2.31 -3.97 7.24
CA GLY A 45 -1.86 -4.06 8.63
C GLY A 45 -0.45 -3.52 8.79
N GLN A 46 0.47 -3.97 7.94
CA GLN A 46 1.86 -3.49 7.93
C GLN A 46 1.94 -1.97 7.77
N ILE A 47 1.16 -1.37 6.87
CA ILE A 47 1.16 0.09 6.64
C ILE A 47 0.62 0.85 7.85
N ILE A 48 -0.50 0.41 8.43
CA ILE A 48 -1.15 1.08 9.58
C ILE A 48 -0.29 0.98 10.85
N GLU A 49 0.42 -0.12 11.05
CA GLU A 49 1.31 -0.29 12.20
C GLU A 49 2.61 0.52 12.06
N SER A 50 3.05 0.81 10.83
CA SER A 50 4.35 1.44 10.57
C SER A 50 4.30 2.97 10.42
N PHE A 51 3.14 3.57 10.08
CA PHE A 51 3.02 4.99 9.72
C PHE A 51 1.71 5.61 10.24
#